data_AF-A0A7C5QM32-F1
#
_entry.id   AF-A0A7C5QM32-F1
#
_cell.length_a   1.000
_cell.length_b   1.000
_cell.length_c   1.000
_cell.angle_alpha   90.00
_cell.angle_beta   90.00
_cell.angle_gamma   90.00
#
_symmetry.space_group_name_H-M   'P 1'
#
loop_
_entity.id
_entity.type
_entity.pdbx_description
1 polymer ?
#
loop_
_entity_poly.entity_id
_entity_poly.type
_entity_poly.pdbx_seq_one_letter_code
_entity_poly.pdbx_strand_id
1 'polypeptide(L)' 'YRIPYFTVTPTFSVCPTHGYISGEHETCPICGERCEVYSRVVGYLRPVSQWNAGKQEEFRLRRSYRIA' A
#
# COMPACT_ATOMS: atom_id res chain seq x y z
N TYR A 1 -20.32 4.23 23.55
CA TYR A 1 -20.45 3.69 22.17
C TYR A 1 -19.30 2.72 21.93
N ARG A 2 -19.53 1.50 21.46
CA ARG A 2 -18.48 0.51 21.15
C ARG A 2 -18.40 0.36 19.63
N ILE A 3 -17.23 0.57 19.05
CA ILE A 3 -17.01 0.32 17.64
C ILE A 3 -16.86 -1.20 17.47
N PRO A 4 -17.71 -1.87 16.66
CA PRO A 4 -17.69 -3.33 16.56
C PRO A 4 -16.44 -3.86 15.85
N TYR A 5 -15.89 -3.09 14.91
CA TYR A 5 -14.69 -3.45 14.16
C TYR A 5 -14.01 -2.21 13.59
N PHE A 6 -12.70 -2.14 13.73
CA PHE A 6 -11.85 -1.22 12.99
C PHE A 6 -10.54 -1.95 12.65
N THR A 7 -9.94 -1.59 11.54
CA THR A 7 -8.68 -2.20 11.07
C THR A 7 -7.80 -1.11 10.49
N VAL A 8 -6.52 -1.18 10.76
CA VAL A 8 -5.53 -0.35 10.06
C VAL A 8 -5.22 -1.04 8.73
N THR A 9 -5.14 -0.25 7.66
CA THR A 9 -4.71 -0.74 6.35
C THR A 9 -3.20 -0.58 6.24
N PRO A 10 -2.43 -1.67 6.13
CA PRO A 10 -1.01 -1.57 5.83
C PRO A 10 -0.83 -1.19 4.35
N THR A 11 0.15 -0.32 4.09
CA THR A 11 0.70 -0.11 2.75
C THR A 11 2.06 -0.79 2.71
N PHE A 12 2.25 -1.64 1.70
CA PHE A 12 3.50 -2.38 1.51
C PHE A 12 3.82 -2.50 0.02
N SER A 13 5.07 -2.77 -0.28
CA SER A 13 5.57 -2.98 -1.63
C SER A 13 6.00 -4.41 -1.84
N VAL A 14 5.91 -4.88 -3.08
CA VAL A 14 6.38 -6.21 -3.48
C VAL A 14 7.39 -6.04 -4.61
N CYS A 15 8.61 -6.50 -4.36
CA CYS A 15 9.67 -6.62 -5.36
C CYS A 15 9.60 -8.01 -6.02
N PRO A 16 9.76 -8.11 -7.35
CA PRO A 16 9.83 -9.40 -8.05
C PRO A 16 10.93 -10.32 -7.52
N THR A 17 12.05 -9.75 -7.10
CA THR A 17 13.25 -10.49 -6.66
C THR A 17 13.29 -10.70 -5.14
N HIS A 18 12.97 -9.68 -4.34
CA HIS A 18 13.11 -9.71 -2.88
C HIS A 18 11.80 -9.96 -2.13
N GLY A 19 10.66 -10.01 -2.84
CA GLY A 19 9.36 -10.23 -2.24
C GLY A 19 8.84 -9.03 -1.44
N TYR A 20 8.30 -9.29 -0.25
CA TYR A 20 7.59 -8.31 0.56
C TYR A 20 8.53 -7.26 1.19
N ILE A 21 8.16 -5.98 1.06
CA ILE A 21 8.88 -4.82 1.59
C ILE A 21 7.87 -3.94 2.33
N SER A 22 8.15 -3.61 3.59
CA SER A 22 7.27 -2.75 4.39
C SER A 22 7.34 -1.30 3.91
N GLY A 23 6.18 -0.66 3.74
CA GLY A 23 6.09 0.74 3.30
C GLY A 23 5.83 0.90 1.81
N GLU A 24 5.68 2.14 1.40
CA GLU A 24 5.46 2.51 0.01
C GLU A 24 6.80 2.77 -0.68
N HIS A 25 7.21 1.80 -1.50
CA HIS A 25 8.41 1.86 -2.32
C HIS A 25 8.05 1.54 -3.77
N GLU A 26 8.18 2.51 -4.67
CA GLU A 26 8.05 2.26 -6.12
C GLU A 26 9.28 1.55 -6.69
N THR A 27 10.42 1.70 -6.02
CA THR A 27 11.70 1.11 -6.37
C THR A 27 12.26 0.34 -5.19
N CYS A 28 12.75 -0.86 -5.43
CA CYS A 28 13.32 -1.73 -4.41
C CYS A 28 14.58 -1.07 -3.82
N PRO A 29 14.68 -0.89 -2.49
CA PRO A 29 15.88 -0.35 -1.86
C PRO A 29 17.09 -1.30 -1.92
N ILE A 30 16.88 -2.58 -2.29
CA ILE A 30 17.93 -3.62 -2.30
C ILE A 30 18.53 -3.80 -3.70
N CYS A 31 17.69 -3.99 -4.74
CA CYS A 31 18.16 -4.17 -6.12
C CYS A 31 17.90 -3.01 -7.07
N GLY A 32 17.12 -1.99 -6.69
CA GLY A 32 16.74 -0.91 -7.59
C GLY A 32 15.68 -1.29 -8.65
N GLU A 33 15.12 -2.50 -8.61
CA GLU A 33 14.04 -2.89 -9.51
C GLU A 33 12.70 -2.24 -9.14
N ARG A 34 11.80 -2.13 -10.12
CA ARG A 34 10.45 -1.61 -9.90
C ARG A 34 9.66 -2.54 -8.98
N CYS A 35 9.06 -1.97 -7.96
CA CYS A 35 8.18 -2.65 -7.02
C CYS A 35 6.72 -2.30 -7.29
N GLU A 36 5.83 -3.23 -6.95
CA GLU A 36 4.40 -2.99 -6.94
C GLU A 36 3.94 -2.59 -5.55
N VAL A 37 3.31 -1.41 -5.42
CA VAL A 37 2.73 -0.94 -4.15
C VAL A 37 1.32 -1.52 -4.00
N TYR A 38 1.05 -2.17 -2.87
CA TYR A 38 -0.25 -2.73 -2.50
C TYR A 38 -0.87 -1.93 -1.36
N SER A 39 -2.18 -1.68 -1.48
CA SER A 39 -2.98 -1.11 -0.39
C SER A 39 -4.43 -1.61 -0.47
N ARG A 40 -5.23 -1.36 0.58
CA ARG A 40 -6.66 -1.72 0.61
C ARG A 40 -7.49 -0.58 0.03
N VAL A 41 -8.39 -0.91 -0.91
CA VAL A 41 -9.30 0.07 -1.54
C VAL A 41 -10.74 -0.06 -1.04
N VAL A 42 -11.42 -1.17 -1.33
CA VAL A 42 -12.83 -1.42 -1.01
C VAL A 42 -13.01 -2.75 -0.27
N GLY A 43 -12.08 -3.07 0.63
CA GLY A 43 -12.11 -4.28 1.47
C GLY A 43 -11.00 -5.30 1.19
N TYR A 44 -10.43 -5.30 -0.02
CA TYR A 44 -9.32 -6.18 -0.40
C TYR A 44 -8.07 -5.40 -0.83
N LEU A 45 -6.92 -6.08 -0.79
CA LEU A 45 -5.61 -5.55 -1.19
C LEU A 45 -5.45 -5.67 -2.71
N ARG A 46 -5.03 -4.58 -3.37
CA ARG A 46 -4.79 -4.56 -4.82
C ARG A 46 -3.62 -3.62 -5.13
N PRO A 47 -2.80 -3.88 -6.17
CA PRO A 47 -1.74 -2.96 -6.56
C PRO A 47 -2.31 -1.60 -6.98
N VAL A 48 -1.74 -0.53 -6.43
CA VAL A 48 -2.18 0.87 -6.62
C VAL A 48 -2.12 1.28 -8.09
N SER A 49 -1.15 0.75 -8.85
CA SER A 49 -0.99 0.98 -10.28
C SER A 49 -2.21 0.54 -11.11
N GLN A 50 -3.01 -0.41 -10.63
CA GLN A 50 -4.20 -0.91 -11.32
C GLN A 50 -5.49 -0.20 -10.90
N TRP A 51 -5.41 0.79 -10.02
CA TRP A 51 -6.58 1.53 -9.58
C TRP A 51 -7.00 2.53 -10.67
N ASN A 52 -8.27 2.93 -10.69
CA ASN A 52 -8.68 4.02 -11.59
C ASN A 52 -8.06 5.36 -11.12
N ALA A 53 -8.05 6.36 -11.99
CA ALA A 53 -7.43 7.66 -11.72
C ALA A 53 -7.94 8.30 -10.41
N GLY A 54 -9.27 8.28 -10.18
CA GLY A 54 -9.85 8.83 -8.96
C GLY A 54 -9.35 8.15 -7.68
N LYS A 55 -9.23 6.82 -7.66
CA LYS A 55 -8.71 6.09 -6.49
C LYS A 55 -7.21 6.28 -6.31
N GLN A 56 -6.47 6.50 -7.39
CA GLN A 56 -5.05 6.88 -7.29
C GLN A 56 -4.89 8.25 -6.62
N GLU A 57 -5.71 9.24 -6.99
CA GLU A 57 -5.70 10.55 -6.30
C GLU A 57 -6.14 10.44 -4.85
N GLU A 58 -7.19 9.66 -4.56
CA GLU A 58 -7.60 9.38 -3.18
C GLU A 58 -6.46 8.76 -2.36
N PHE A 59 -5.67 7.85 -2.97
CA PHE A 59 -4.52 7.23 -2.31
C PHE A 59 -3.43 8.25 -2.00
N ARG A 60 -3.09 9.15 -2.94
CA ARG A 60 -2.09 10.20 -2.74
C ARG A 60 -2.45 11.18 -1.62
N LEU A 61 -3.74 11.39 -1.38
CA LEU A 61 -4.22 12.23 -0.28
C LEU A 61 -4.19 11.53 1.09
N ARG A 62 -3.94 10.22 1.15
CA ARG A 62 -3.89 9.48 2.42
C ARG A 62 -2.66 9.88 3.23
N ARG A 63 -2.83 9.93 4.54
CA ARG A 63 -1.71 10.05 5.49
C ARG A 63 -1.36 8.67 6.04
N SER A 64 -0.13 8.26 5.84
CA SER A 64 0.43 7.06 6.45
C SER A 64 0.83 7.33 7.90
N TYR A 65 0.55 6.39 8.79
CA TYR A 65 0.96 6.44 10.18
C TYR A 65 1.89 5.28 10.48
N ARG A 66 2.93 5.52 11.27
CA ARG A 66 3.79 4.46 11.82
C ARG A 66 3.13 3.93 13.08
N ILE A 67 2.85 2.64 13.11
CA ILE A 67 2.39 1.95 14.32
C ILE A 67 3.65 1.39 15.00
N ALA A 68 3.76 1.64 16.30
CA ALA A 68 4.88 1.21 17.14
C ALA A 68 4.81 -0.29 17.45
#